data_AF-A0A2A6NM83-F1
#
_entry.id   AF-A0A2A6NM83-F1
#
_cell.length_a   1.000
_cell.length_b   1.000
_cell.length_c   1.000
_cell.angle_alpha   90.00
_cell.angle_beta   90.00
_cell.angle_gamma   90.00
#
_symmetry.space_group_name_H-M   'P 1'
#
loop_
_entity.id
_entity.type
_entity.pdbx_description
1 polymer ?
#
loop_
_entity_poly.entity_id
_entity_poly.type
_entity_poly.pdbx_seq_one_letter_code
_entity_poly.pdbx_strand_id
1 'polypeptide(L)'
;MANIDHKQGTYTIAANSSQPFTFWWGKDSKAPNEFFDVSIAPHFEKNQTSMQPLRETDRAVYWDHRGGVGVVLILTLQNSNNFPVTFEANHVRIY
;
A
#
# COMPACT_ATOMS: atom_id res chain seq x y z
N MET A 1 14.32 4.86 22.22
CA MET A 1 13.70 5.60 21.10
C MET A 1 13.36 4.57 20.05
N ALA A 2 12.16 4.58 19.46
CA ALA A 2 11.80 3.60 18.45
C ALA A 2 12.58 3.85 17.14
N ASN A 3 12.97 2.79 16.45
CA ASN A 3 13.54 2.87 15.12
C ASN A 3 12.40 3.01 14.11
N ILE A 4 12.62 3.82 13.07
CA ILE A 4 11.64 4.03 12.00
C ILE A 4 12.33 3.74 10.68
N ASP A 5 11.80 2.79 9.92
CA ASP A 5 12.28 2.49 8.57
C ASP A 5 11.20 2.80 7.53
N HIS A 6 11.64 3.17 6.33
CA HIS A 6 10.78 3.48 5.18
C HIS A 6 11.14 2.66 3.94
N LYS A 7 10.14 2.26 3.16
CA LYS A 7 10.28 1.73 1.80
C LYS A 7 9.20 2.38 0.92
N GLN A 8 9.41 2.38 -0.38
CA GLN A 8 8.40 2.87 -1.32
C GLN A 8 8.34 1.97 -2.55
N GLY A 9 7.17 1.92 -3.19
CA GLY A 9 6.98 1.26 -4.48
C GLY A 9 5.93 1.97 -5.30
N THR A 10 6.15 2.04 -6.61
CA THR A 10 5.22 2.63 -7.56
C THR A 10 4.35 1.54 -8.18
N TYR A 11 3.04 1.77 -8.22
CA TYR A 11 2.05 0.82 -8.72
C TYR A 11 1.04 1.52 -9.62
N THR A 12 0.35 0.76 -10.47
CA THR A 12 -0.72 1.26 -11.31
C THR A 12 -1.98 0.42 -11.13
N ILE A 13 -3.13 1.08 -10.99
CA ILE A 13 -4.46 0.46 -11.00
C ILE A 13 -5.17 0.84 -12.30
N ALA A 14 -5.77 -0.16 -12.96
CA ALA A 14 -6.50 0.05 -14.21
C ALA A 14 -7.72 0.97 -14.03
N ALA A 15 -8.23 1.54 -15.12
CA ALA A 15 -9.47 2.32 -15.11
C ALA A 15 -10.67 1.47 -14.66
N ASN A 16 -11.61 2.09 -13.94
CA ASN A 16 -12.89 1.48 -13.53
C ASN A 16 -12.75 0.08 -12.88
N SER A 17 -11.71 -0.12 -12.08
CA SER A 17 -11.39 -1.42 -11.47
C SER A 17 -11.34 -1.35 -9.95
N SER A 18 -11.45 -2.52 -9.33
CA SER A 18 -11.14 -2.73 -7.92
C SER A 18 -10.22 -3.93 -7.80
N GLN A 19 -9.06 -3.75 -7.18
CA GLN A 19 -8.06 -4.82 -7.06
C GLN A 19 -7.32 -4.79 -5.72
N PRO A 20 -7.00 -5.96 -5.15
CA PRO A 20 -6.18 -6.06 -3.96
C PRO A 20 -4.71 -5.84 -4.29
N PHE A 21 -4.02 -5.10 -3.43
CA PHE A 21 -2.57 -4.96 -3.39
C PHE A 21 -2.03 -5.56 -2.11
N THR A 22 -0.92 -6.29 -2.21
CA THR A 22 -0.28 -6.93 -1.05
C THR A 22 1.07 -6.28 -0.80
N PHE A 23 1.28 -5.84 0.44
CA PHE A 23 2.50 -5.17 0.89
C PHE A 23 3.07 -5.93 2.09
N TRP A 24 4.40 -6.01 2.16
CA TRP A 24 5.10 -6.62 3.29
C TRP A 24 6.50 -6.05 3.41
N TRP A 25 7.10 -6.17 4.60
CA TRP A 25 8.49 -5.77 4.80
C TRP A 25 9.49 -6.82 4.30
N GLY A 26 9.11 -8.10 4.37
CA GLY A 26 9.92 -9.24 3.92
C GLY A 26 10.89 -9.71 4.99
N LYS A 27 12.04 -10.25 4.55
CA LYS A 27 13.03 -10.94 5.41
C LYS A 27 13.51 -10.12 6.62
N ASP A 28 13.49 -8.79 6.53
CA ASP A 28 13.98 -7.92 7.60
C ASP A 28 12.92 -7.57 8.66
N SER A 29 11.68 -8.06 8.52
CA SER A 29 10.58 -7.81 9.45
C SER A 29 10.98 -8.10 10.91
N LYS A 30 10.50 -7.26 11.82
CA LYS A 30 10.66 -7.40 13.28
C LYS A 30 9.38 -7.89 13.95
N ALA A 31 8.41 -8.36 13.16
CA ALA A 31 7.18 -8.92 13.67
C ALA A 31 7.45 -10.01 14.72
N PRO A 32 6.66 -10.08 15.81
CA PRO A 32 5.46 -9.27 16.07
C PRO A 32 5.74 -7.89 16.68
N ASN A 33 7.00 -7.56 16.95
CA ASN A 33 7.40 -6.33 17.63
C ASN A 33 7.59 -5.16 16.65
N GLU A 34 6.70 -5.01 15.67
CA GLU A 34 6.71 -3.86 14.78
C GLU A 34 5.27 -3.39 14.50
N PHE A 35 5.10 -2.08 14.40
CA PHE A 35 3.97 -1.49 13.70
C PHE A 35 4.34 -1.39 12.22
N PHE A 36 3.44 -1.79 11.32
CA PHE A 36 3.62 -1.70 9.87
C PHE A 36 2.36 -1.14 9.22
N ASP A 37 2.53 -0.11 8.39
CA ASP A 37 1.44 0.48 7.63
C ASP A 37 1.92 1.00 6.27
N VAL A 38 0.97 1.22 5.37
CA VAL A 38 1.21 1.70 4.01
C VAL A 38 0.26 2.85 3.70
N SER A 39 0.84 3.98 3.28
CA SER A 39 0.06 5.10 2.75
C SER A 39 0.09 5.11 1.21
N ILE A 40 -1.04 5.47 0.61
CA ILE A 40 -1.22 5.51 -0.84
C ILE A 40 -1.24 6.95 -1.31
N ALA A 41 -0.36 7.31 -2.24
CA ALA A 41 -0.24 8.64 -2.81
C ALA A 41 -0.38 8.60 -4.34
N PRO A 42 -1.61 8.85 -4.88
CA PRO A 42 -1.84 8.93 -6.31
C PRO A 42 -1.01 10.04 -6.97
N HIS A 43 -0.50 9.75 -8.17
CA HIS A 43 0.18 10.75 -9.00
C HIS A 43 -0.86 11.64 -9.67
N PHE A 44 -0.79 12.94 -9.41
CA PHE A 44 -1.66 13.91 -10.07
C PHE A 44 -1.04 14.33 -11.41
N GLU A 45 -1.63 13.87 -12.50
CA GLU A 45 -1.22 14.34 -13.84
C GLU A 45 -1.87 15.69 -14.16
N LYS A 46 -1.08 16.62 -14.71
CA LYS A 46 -1.52 17.99 -15.04
C LYS A 46 -2.73 18.03 -15.99
N ASN A 47 -2.95 16.98 -16.77
CA ASN A 47 -4.04 16.89 -17.75
C ASN A 47 -5.30 16.21 -17.20
N GLN A 48 -5.29 15.73 -15.95
CA GLN A 48 -6.39 15.01 -15.31
C GLN A 48 -7.01 15.83 -14.17
N THR A 49 -7.52 17.02 -14.51
CA THR A 49 -8.07 17.99 -13.55
C THR A 49 -9.31 17.49 -12.80
N SER A 50 -9.95 16.42 -13.26
CA SER A 50 -11.15 15.81 -12.64
C SER A 50 -10.87 14.44 -12.02
N MET A 51 -9.61 14.14 -11.66
CA MET A 51 -9.26 12.84 -11.05
C MET A 51 -9.99 12.66 -9.72
N GLN A 52 -10.78 11.60 -9.63
CA GLN A 52 -11.38 11.11 -8.39
C GLN A 52 -10.32 10.40 -7.54
N PRO A 53 -10.39 10.52 -6.20
CA PRO A 53 -9.46 9.82 -5.33
C PRO A 53 -9.61 8.31 -5.47
N LEU A 54 -8.49 7.59 -5.39
CA LEU A 54 -8.53 6.15 -5.17
C LEU A 54 -9.20 5.88 -3.82
N ARG A 55 -10.15 4.95 -3.80
CA ARG A 55 -10.87 4.58 -2.58
C ARG A 55 -10.33 3.28 -2.04
N GLU A 56 -9.93 3.27 -0.78
CA GLU A 56 -9.69 2.03 -0.05
C GLU A 56 -11.06 1.42 0.30
N THR A 57 -11.35 0.25 -0.26
CA THR A 57 -12.63 -0.45 -0.04
C THR A 57 -12.51 -1.58 0.97
N ASP A 58 -11.30 -2.10 1.18
CA ASP A 58 -11.02 -3.12 2.17
C ASP A 58 -9.55 -3.06 2.62
N ARG A 59 -9.30 -3.44 3.87
CA ARG A 59 -7.97 -3.49 4.48
C ARG A 59 -7.90 -4.64 5.47
N ALA A 60 -6.90 -5.49 5.28
CA ALA A 60 -6.62 -6.60 6.18
C ALA A 60 -5.12 -6.66 6.49
N VAL A 61 -4.82 -6.86 7.78
CA VAL A 61 -3.45 -7.06 8.27
C VAL A 61 -3.33 -8.48 8.77
N TYR A 62 -2.37 -9.21 8.20
CA TYR A 62 -2.07 -10.58 8.55
C TYR A 62 -0.69 -10.67 9.16
N TRP A 63 -0.54 -11.56 10.13
CA TRP A 63 0.74 -11.92 10.68
C TRP A 63 1.02 -13.39 10.37
N ASP A 64 2.00 -13.64 9.49
CA ASP A 64 2.44 -15.00 9.17
C ASP A 64 3.87 -15.24 9.69
N HIS A 65 3.93 -15.90 10.84
CA HIS A 65 5.17 -16.31 11.51
C HIS A 65 5.91 -17.45 10.80
N ARG A 66 5.30 -18.12 9.82
CA ARG A 66 5.86 -19.31 9.15
C ARG A 66 6.46 -19.00 7.79
N GLY A 67 5.94 -17.99 7.10
CA GLY A 67 6.39 -17.62 5.74
C GLY A 67 7.67 -16.78 5.67
N GLY A 68 8.21 -16.29 6.79
CA GLY A 68 9.41 -15.43 6.79
C GLY A 68 9.18 -14.03 6.22
N VAL A 69 7.91 -13.62 6.06
CA VAL A 69 7.51 -12.34 5.45
C VAL A 69 7.16 -11.26 6.49
N GLY A 70 6.79 -11.68 7.71
CA GLY A 70 6.46 -10.78 8.82
C GLY A 70 4.99 -10.37 8.86
N VAL A 71 4.73 -9.07 9.05
CA VAL A 71 3.41 -8.46 8.87
C VAL A 71 3.14 -8.26 7.37
N VAL A 72 1.97 -8.69 6.91
CA VAL A 72 1.47 -8.52 5.55
C VAL A 72 0.22 -7.64 5.59
N LEU A 73 0.19 -6.58 4.79
CA LEU A 73 -0.95 -5.69 4.63
C LEU A 73 -1.55 -5.90 3.25
N ILE A 74 -2.82 -6.28 3.19
CA ILE A 74 -3.61 -6.37 1.97
C ILE A 74 -4.58 -5.19 1.93
N LEU A 75 -4.53 -4.42 0.85
CA LEU A 75 -5.33 -3.22 0.68
C LEU A 75 -6.04 -3.28 -0.68
N THR A 76 -7.37 -3.24 -0.67
CA THR A 76 -8.16 -3.21 -1.90
C THR A 76 -8.43 -1.76 -2.27
N LEU A 77 -7.94 -1.36 -3.45
CA LEU A 77 -8.18 -0.04 -4.01
C LEU A 77 -9.23 -0.12 -5.11
N GLN A 78 -10.12 0.86 -5.14
CA GLN A 78 -11.04 1.13 -6.23
C GLN A 78 -10.60 2.38 -6.98
N ASN A 79 -10.46 2.23 -8.29
CA ASN A 79 -10.27 3.33 -9.23
C ASN A 79 -11.56 3.55 -10.02
N SER A 80 -12.30 4.59 -9.67
CA SER A 80 -13.52 5.01 -10.40
C SER A 80 -13.23 5.96 -11.57
N ASN A 81 -11.96 6.23 -11.86
CA ASN A 81 -11.59 7.05 -13.01
C ASN A 81 -11.65 6.23 -14.30
N ASN A 82 -11.94 6.91 -15.40
CA ASN A 82 -11.93 6.34 -16.75
C ASN A 82 -10.52 6.17 -17.34
N PHE A 83 -9.48 6.30 -16.52
CA PHE A 83 -8.08 6.16 -16.88
C PHE A 83 -7.32 5.39 -15.79
N PRO A 84 -6.22 4.70 -16.15
CA PRO A 84 -5.34 4.09 -15.15
C PRO A 84 -4.73 5.15 -14.24
N VAL A 85 -4.60 4.86 -12.95
CA VAL A 85 -3.98 5.74 -11.97
C VAL A 85 -2.71 5.10 -11.44
N THR A 86 -1.60 5.82 -11.53
CA THR A 86 -0.33 5.45 -10.89
C THR A 86 -0.29 6.06 -9.49
N PHE A 87 0.25 5.33 -8.51
CA PHE A 87 0.41 5.79 -7.13
C PHE A 87 1.70 5.28 -6.50
N GLU A 88 2.22 6.03 -5.54
CA GLU A 88 3.26 5.55 -4.61
C GLU A 88 2.61 4.87 -3.41
N ALA A 89 3.07 3.68 -3.08
CA ALA A 89 2.82 3.03 -1.79
C ALA A 89 4.02 3.30 -0.89
N ASN A 90 3.84 4.11 0.14
CA ASN A 90 4.88 4.44 1.11
C ASN A 90 4.72 3.56 2.34
N HIS A 91 5.68 2.66 2.54
CA HIS A 91 5.71 1.74 3.66
C HIS A 91 6.41 2.40 4.83
N VAL A 92 5.80 2.30 6.03
CA VAL A 92 6.43 2.69 7.28
C VAL A 92 6.42 1.52 8.24
N ARG A 93 7.52 1.32 8.95
CA ARG A 93 7.53 0.48 10.13
C ARG A 93 8.21 1.13 11.33
N ILE A 94 7.73 0.78 12.53
CA ILE A 94 8.23 1.31 13.80
C ILE A 94 8.46 0.14 14.76
N TYR A 95 9.66 0.03 15.35
CA TYR A 95 10.05 -1.06 16.26
C TYR A 95 11.18 -0.67 17.22
#